data_AF-A0A7W1Z7M4-F1
#
_entry.id   AF-A0A7W1Z7M4-F1
#
_cell.length_a   1.000
_cell.length_b   1.000
_cell.length_c   1.000
_cell.angle_alpha   90.00
_cell.angle_beta   90.00
_cell.angle_gamma   90.00
#
_symmetry.space_group_name_H-M   'P 1'
#
loop_
_entity.id
_entity.type
_entity.pdbx_description
1 polymer ?
#
loop_
_entity_poly.entity_id
_entity_poly.type
_entity_poly.pdbx_seq_one_letter_code
_entity_poly.pdbx_strand_id
1 'polypeptide(L)'
;MKKILLSLFVVIVFFNASSFAQATSFFCTHPAVEQIMQGTYDPSLYLASQIINHPDTISQGILQRINADTLKSYILKLATFHNRNTGSDTLSATRGFGAARNWVHGKFQEYSTANENRLLPSFFQFDQAICLVNRHKNIIAVLPGIDTTDKRIVLIEGHMDSRCEVLCDTACLAQGIEDNATGTALVMELARVMSRYSYNHTIVFMITTSEEQGLYGAEAFADYATLKG
;
A
#
# COMPACT_ATOMS: atom_id res chain seq x y z
N MET A 1 -42.93 -33.24 61.17
CA MET A 1 -42.76 -33.04 59.72
C MET A 1 -41.59 -32.09 59.50
N LYS A 2 -40.40 -32.62 59.16
CA LYS A 2 -39.19 -31.82 58.88
C LYS A 2 -39.19 -31.48 57.38
N LYS A 3 -39.13 -30.20 57.01
CA LYS A 3 -38.86 -29.76 55.63
C LYS A 3 -37.37 -29.38 55.55
N ILE A 4 -36.59 -30.19 54.83
CA ILE A 4 -35.19 -29.94 54.50
C ILE A 4 -35.20 -29.10 53.22
N LEU A 5 -34.73 -27.86 53.28
CA LEU A 5 -34.51 -27.02 52.11
C LEU A 5 -33.19 -27.45 51.45
N LEU A 6 -33.29 -28.08 50.29
CA LEU A 6 -32.15 -28.40 49.44
C LEU A 6 -31.78 -27.12 48.67
N SER A 7 -30.66 -26.49 49.04
CA SER A 7 -30.12 -25.34 48.29
C SER A 7 -29.31 -25.85 47.11
N LEU A 8 -29.68 -25.43 45.91
CA LEU A 8 -29.10 -25.85 44.64
C LEU A 8 -28.51 -24.61 43.94
N PHE A 9 -27.39 -24.84 43.22
CA PHE A 9 -26.84 -23.99 42.13
C PHE A 9 -26.10 -22.70 42.55
N VAL A 10 -25.03 -22.23 41.88
CA VAL A 10 -24.46 -22.48 40.54
C VAL A 10 -22.93 -22.28 40.64
N VAL A 11 -22.12 -23.17 40.04
CA VAL A 11 -20.71 -22.84 39.75
C VAL A 11 -20.67 -22.11 38.41
N ILE A 12 -20.44 -20.80 38.46
CA ILE A 12 -20.23 -19.98 37.25
C ILE A 12 -18.78 -20.20 36.81
N VAL A 13 -18.59 -20.98 35.74
CA VAL A 13 -17.30 -21.10 35.07
C VAL A 13 -17.14 -19.88 34.16
N PHE A 14 -16.26 -18.95 34.54
CA PHE A 14 -15.85 -17.86 33.67
C PHE A 14 -14.97 -18.43 32.54
N PHE A 15 -15.55 -18.57 31.36
CA PHE A 15 -14.76 -18.72 30.13
C PHE A 15 -14.11 -17.36 29.83
N ASN A 16 -12.81 -17.25 30.10
CA ASN A 16 -12.01 -16.17 29.52
C ASN A 16 -11.99 -16.39 28.00
N ALA A 17 -12.79 -15.62 27.28
CA ALA A 17 -12.65 -15.46 25.85
C ALA A 17 -11.36 -14.66 25.60
N SER A 18 -10.23 -15.35 25.59
CA SER A 18 -9.02 -14.82 24.97
C SER A 18 -9.35 -14.66 23.49
N SER A 19 -9.70 -13.44 23.08
CA SER A 19 -9.74 -13.07 21.67
C SER A 19 -8.37 -13.38 21.08
N PHE A 20 -8.29 -14.43 20.27
CA PHE A 20 -7.13 -14.70 19.43
C PHE A 20 -7.01 -13.53 18.47
N ALA A 21 -6.17 -12.54 18.81
CA ALA A 21 -5.67 -11.61 17.82
C ALA A 21 -4.95 -12.47 16.77
N GLN A 22 -5.54 -12.60 15.58
CA GLN A 22 -4.87 -13.24 14.47
C GLN A 22 -3.61 -12.41 14.22
N ALA A 23 -2.43 -13.00 14.40
CA ALA A 23 -1.18 -12.30 14.13
C ALA A 23 -1.20 -11.89 12.64
N THR A 24 -1.29 -10.58 12.39
CA THR A 24 -1.29 -10.05 11.03
C THR A 24 0.03 -10.44 10.38
N SER A 25 -0.03 -11.29 9.36
CA SER A 25 1.16 -11.67 8.61
C SER A 25 1.44 -10.61 7.56
N PHE A 26 2.55 -9.87 7.74
CA PHE A 26 3.04 -8.91 6.75
C PHE A 26 4.00 -9.61 5.79
N PHE A 27 3.83 -9.38 4.49
CA PHE A 27 4.70 -9.98 3.47
C PHE A 27 4.87 -9.07 2.26
N CYS A 28 6.12 -8.82 1.85
CA CYS A 28 6.41 -8.17 0.57
C CYS A 28 6.71 -9.21 -0.52
N THR A 29 6.06 -9.11 -1.68
CA THR A 29 6.31 -10.03 -2.80
C THR A 29 7.70 -9.91 -3.43
N HIS A 30 8.34 -8.74 -3.35
CA HIS A 30 9.72 -8.58 -3.79
C HIS A 30 10.69 -8.92 -2.65
N PRO A 31 11.61 -9.88 -2.82
CA PRO A 31 12.39 -10.45 -1.71
C PRO A 31 13.34 -9.45 -1.03
N ALA A 32 13.82 -8.45 -1.77
CA ALA A 32 14.73 -7.43 -1.22
C ALA A 32 14.01 -6.29 -0.47
N VAL A 33 12.71 -6.10 -0.68
CA VAL A 33 12.01 -4.87 -0.24
C VAL A 33 11.98 -4.73 1.27
N GLU A 34 11.78 -5.83 2.02
CA GLU A 34 11.77 -5.76 3.48
C GLU A 34 13.13 -5.36 4.07
N GLN A 35 14.23 -5.90 3.52
CA GLN A 35 15.58 -5.54 3.94
C GLN A 35 15.88 -4.07 3.62
N ILE A 36 15.40 -3.57 2.48
CA ILE A 36 15.59 -2.18 2.07
C ILE A 36 14.84 -1.20 2.97
N MET A 37 13.58 -1.51 3.30
CA MET A 37 12.81 -0.67 4.22
C MET A 37 13.38 -0.67 5.64
N GLN A 38 14.08 -1.74 6.05
CA GLN A 38 14.78 -1.83 7.35
C GLN A 38 16.20 -1.24 7.34
N GLY A 39 16.69 -0.75 6.19
CA GLY A 39 18.06 -0.24 6.04
C GLY A 39 19.15 -1.33 6.13
N THR A 40 18.82 -2.59 5.93
CA THR A 40 19.74 -3.75 6.06
C THR A 40 20.18 -4.32 4.72
N TYR A 41 20.66 -3.45 3.83
CA TYR A 41 21.10 -3.80 2.48
C TYR A 41 22.41 -3.07 2.10
N ASP A 42 23.06 -3.55 1.05
CA ASP A 42 24.19 -2.85 0.42
C ASP A 42 23.66 -1.83 -0.60
N PRO A 43 23.80 -0.51 -0.36
CA PRO A 43 23.30 0.50 -1.27
C PRO A 43 24.02 0.50 -2.62
N SER A 44 25.24 -0.05 -2.72
CA SER A 44 26.00 -0.10 -3.98
C SER A 44 25.31 -0.93 -5.07
N LEU A 45 24.44 -1.88 -4.68
CA LEU A 45 23.64 -2.70 -5.58
C LEU A 45 22.52 -1.93 -6.29
N TYR A 46 22.19 -0.72 -5.81
CA TYR A 46 21.05 0.08 -6.28
C TYR A 46 21.46 1.50 -6.68
N LEU A 47 22.74 1.75 -6.92
CA LEU A 47 23.23 3.04 -7.42
C LEU A 47 22.85 3.23 -8.89
N ALA A 48 22.51 4.46 -9.25
CA ALA A 48 22.36 4.85 -10.65
C ALA A 48 23.72 4.90 -11.33
N SER A 49 23.78 4.52 -12.60
CA SER A 49 24.96 4.68 -13.46
C SER A 49 25.43 6.15 -13.51
N GLN A 50 24.48 7.08 -13.45
CA GLN A 50 24.74 8.51 -13.23
C GLN A 50 24.04 8.97 -11.96
N ILE A 51 24.83 9.24 -10.91
CA ILE A 51 24.31 9.72 -9.64
C ILE A 51 23.95 11.20 -9.75
N ILE A 52 22.69 11.53 -9.50
CA ILE A 52 22.18 12.89 -9.33
C ILE A 52 21.53 12.97 -7.95
N ASN A 53 22.24 13.58 -7.00
CA ASN A 53 21.85 13.61 -5.59
C ASN A 53 21.87 15.02 -4.96
N HIS A 54 22.20 16.07 -5.72
CA HIS A 54 22.17 17.45 -5.20
C HIS A 54 20.72 17.96 -5.11
N PRO A 55 20.26 18.45 -3.93
CA PRO A 55 18.86 18.85 -3.72
C PRO A 55 18.33 19.83 -4.77
N ASP A 56 19.07 20.90 -5.09
CA ASP A 56 18.62 21.89 -6.07
C ASP A 56 18.40 21.31 -7.47
N THR A 57 19.31 20.42 -7.91
CA THR A 57 19.21 19.74 -9.20
C THR A 57 18.02 18.79 -9.22
N ILE A 58 17.76 18.08 -8.11
CA ILE A 58 16.60 17.21 -7.97
C ILE A 58 15.32 18.04 -8.02
N SER A 59 15.19 19.09 -7.20
CA SER A 59 13.98 19.90 -7.12
C SER A 59 13.63 20.55 -8.46
N GLN A 60 14.60 21.17 -9.13
CA GLN A 60 14.41 21.70 -10.48
C GLN A 60 14.05 20.60 -11.48
N GLY A 61 14.74 19.47 -11.40
CA GLY A 61 14.51 18.34 -12.27
C GLY A 61 13.14 17.68 -12.10
N ILE A 62 12.57 17.68 -10.88
CA ILE A 62 11.20 17.26 -10.59
C ILE A 62 10.21 18.24 -11.21
N LEU A 63 10.35 19.55 -10.93
CA LEU A 63 9.46 20.59 -11.44
C LEU A 63 9.38 20.60 -12.98
N GLN A 64 10.49 20.33 -13.66
CA GLN A 64 10.54 20.26 -15.12
C GLN A 64 9.92 18.99 -15.72
N ARG A 65 9.78 17.91 -14.94
CA ARG A 65 9.40 16.58 -15.44
C ARG A 65 8.00 16.14 -15.05
N ILE A 66 7.42 16.72 -14.01
CA ILE A 66 6.00 16.53 -13.71
C ILE A 66 5.19 16.98 -14.92
N ASN A 67 4.20 16.17 -15.30
CA ASN A 67 3.43 16.37 -16.50
C ASN A 67 1.93 16.22 -16.22
N ALA A 68 1.13 17.23 -16.62
CA ALA A 68 -0.31 17.23 -16.40
C ALA A 68 -1.04 16.18 -17.24
N ASP A 69 -0.53 15.85 -18.43
CA ASP A 69 -1.13 14.86 -19.32
C ASP A 69 -0.93 13.44 -18.77
N THR A 70 0.23 13.12 -18.19
CA THR A 70 0.46 11.82 -17.53
C THR A 70 -0.45 11.67 -16.32
N LEU A 71 -0.54 12.69 -15.45
CA LEU A 71 -1.49 12.72 -14.33
C LEU A 71 -2.93 12.48 -14.78
N LYS A 72 -3.39 13.26 -15.77
CA LYS A 72 -4.74 13.10 -16.34
C LYS A 72 -4.95 11.70 -16.91
N SER A 73 -3.95 11.13 -17.60
CA SER A 73 -4.04 9.78 -18.15
C SER A 73 -4.22 8.71 -17.08
N TYR A 74 -3.56 8.86 -15.92
CA TYR A 74 -3.68 7.91 -14.80
C TYR A 74 -5.06 8.01 -14.16
N ILE A 75 -5.54 9.23 -13.91
CA ILE A 75 -6.88 9.49 -13.36
C ILE A 75 -7.95 8.86 -14.26
N LEU A 76 -7.90 9.15 -15.57
CA LEU A 76 -8.86 8.60 -16.53
C LEU A 76 -8.78 7.08 -16.60
N LYS A 77 -7.57 6.50 -16.50
CA LYS A 77 -7.43 5.05 -16.49
C LYS A 77 -8.02 4.42 -15.22
N LEU A 78 -7.78 4.99 -14.04
CA LEU A 78 -8.34 4.51 -12.77
C LEU A 78 -9.87 4.53 -12.76
N ALA A 79 -10.49 5.48 -13.47
CA ALA A 79 -11.93 5.58 -13.65
C ALA A 79 -12.57 4.39 -14.42
N THR A 80 -11.77 3.69 -15.23
CA THR A 80 -12.27 2.64 -16.13
C THR A 80 -12.56 1.31 -15.45
N PHE A 81 -12.14 1.13 -14.20
CA PHE A 81 -12.28 -0.15 -13.48
C PHE A 81 -13.68 -0.40 -12.89
N HIS A 82 -14.68 0.43 -13.25
CA HIS A 82 -16.06 0.44 -12.73
C HIS A 82 -16.17 0.90 -11.27
N ASN A 83 -15.55 0.15 -10.36
CA ASN A 83 -15.25 0.59 -9.01
C ASN A 83 -13.90 0.02 -8.59
N ARG A 84 -13.39 0.57 -7.50
CA ARG A 84 -12.21 0.05 -6.82
C ARG A 84 -12.60 -0.29 -5.38
N ASN A 85 -13.75 -0.92 -5.18
CA ASN A 85 -14.18 -1.31 -3.84
C ASN A 85 -13.27 -2.43 -3.34
N THR A 86 -12.82 -2.36 -2.09
CA THR A 86 -11.91 -3.35 -1.48
C THR A 86 -12.41 -4.79 -1.53
N GLY A 87 -13.73 -5.00 -1.45
CA GLY A 87 -14.35 -6.32 -1.57
C GLY A 87 -14.61 -6.76 -3.02
N SER A 88 -14.32 -5.91 -4.01
CA SER A 88 -14.60 -6.22 -5.41
C SER A 88 -13.64 -7.26 -5.97
N ASP A 89 -13.98 -7.73 -7.17
CA ASP A 89 -13.28 -8.80 -7.85
C ASP A 89 -11.76 -8.57 -7.96
N THR A 90 -11.01 -9.65 -7.75
CA THR A 90 -9.54 -9.65 -7.80
C THR A 90 -8.96 -10.46 -8.95
N LEU A 91 -9.81 -11.12 -9.74
CA LEU A 91 -9.41 -12.03 -10.80
C LEU A 91 -9.49 -11.41 -12.20
N SER A 92 -10.43 -10.49 -12.42
CA SER A 92 -10.61 -9.80 -13.69
C SER A 92 -9.38 -8.98 -14.06
N ALA A 93 -9.06 -8.97 -15.35
CA ALA A 93 -8.01 -8.14 -15.91
C ALA A 93 -8.46 -6.69 -16.20
N THR A 94 -9.77 -6.41 -16.18
CA THR A 94 -10.32 -5.16 -16.70
C THR A 94 -11.23 -4.41 -15.73
N ARG A 95 -11.70 -5.06 -14.65
CA ARG A 95 -12.67 -4.50 -13.72
C ARG A 95 -12.31 -4.83 -12.26
N GLY A 96 -12.69 -3.95 -11.34
CA GLY A 96 -12.55 -4.18 -9.91
C GLY A 96 -11.14 -3.89 -9.40
N PHE A 97 -10.97 -4.11 -8.10
CA PHE A 97 -9.77 -3.71 -7.37
C PHE A 97 -8.53 -4.49 -7.81
N GLY A 98 -8.67 -5.78 -8.16
CA GLY A 98 -7.54 -6.58 -8.64
C GLY A 98 -6.95 -6.03 -9.94
N ALA A 99 -7.80 -5.68 -10.90
CA ALA A 99 -7.39 -5.10 -12.17
C ALA A 99 -6.66 -3.76 -11.96
N ALA A 100 -7.22 -2.88 -11.12
CA ALA A 100 -6.61 -1.59 -10.79
C ALA A 100 -5.24 -1.76 -10.12
N ARG A 101 -5.17 -2.64 -9.11
CA ARG A 101 -3.93 -2.98 -8.38
C ARG A 101 -2.83 -3.49 -9.31
N ASN A 102 -3.16 -4.44 -10.19
CA ASN A 102 -2.19 -5.00 -11.13
C ASN A 102 -1.71 -3.95 -12.14
N TRP A 103 -2.61 -3.05 -12.58
CA TRP A 103 -2.25 -1.96 -13.47
C TRP A 103 -1.28 -0.98 -12.83
N VAL A 104 -1.53 -0.52 -11.59
CA VAL A 104 -0.62 0.38 -10.86
C VAL A 104 0.75 -0.29 -10.65
N HIS A 105 0.77 -1.55 -10.21
CA HIS A 105 2.02 -2.29 -10.06
C HIS A 105 2.79 -2.40 -11.39
N GLY A 106 2.09 -2.62 -12.51
CA GLY A 106 2.68 -2.62 -13.85
C GLY A 106 3.32 -1.28 -14.20
N LYS A 107 2.68 -0.15 -13.87
CA LYS A 107 3.26 1.19 -14.05
C LYS A 107 4.53 1.38 -13.23
N PHE A 108 4.55 0.95 -11.98
CA PHE A 108 5.79 0.97 -11.18
C PHE A 108 6.89 0.10 -11.79
N GLN A 109 6.55 -1.05 -12.36
CA GLN A 109 7.52 -1.88 -13.09
C GLN A 109 8.08 -1.19 -14.34
N GLU A 110 7.24 -0.49 -15.11
CA GLU A 110 7.70 0.31 -16.24
C GLU A 110 8.69 1.40 -15.79
N TYR A 111 8.39 2.09 -14.68
CA TYR A 111 9.28 3.13 -14.14
C TYR A 111 10.60 2.55 -13.63
N SER A 112 10.54 1.37 -13.00
CA SER A 112 11.72 0.60 -12.58
C SER A 112 12.63 0.28 -13.77
N THR A 113 12.08 -0.34 -14.82
CA THR A 113 12.84 -0.72 -16.01
C THR A 113 13.40 0.49 -16.76
N ALA A 114 12.69 1.61 -16.77
CA ALA A 114 13.18 2.87 -17.36
C ALA A 114 14.35 3.51 -16.59
N ASN A 115 14.62 3.06 -15.36
CA ASN A 115 15.62 3.64 -14.45
C ASN A 115 16.50 2.54 -13.80
N GLU A 116 17.05 1.66 -14.63
CA GLU A 116 18.06 0.67 -14.24
C GLU A 116 17.57 -0.36 -13.20
N ASN A 117 16.26 -0.59 -13.15
CA ASN A 117 15.59 -1.50 -12.20
C ASN A 117 15.83 -1.17 -10.71
N ARG A 118 16.16 0.09 -10.39
CA ARG A 118 16.47 0.52 -9.02
C ARG A 118 15.23 0.74 -8.15
N LEU A 119 14.13 1.19 -8.76
CA LEU A 119 12.83 1.23 -8.08
C LEU A 119 12.31 -0.21 -7.98
N LEU A 120 11.88 -0.65 -6.80
CA LEU A 120 11.45 -2.03 -6.58
C LEU A 120 9.94 -2.10 -6.30
N PRO A 121 9.11 -2.39 -7.32
CA PRO A 121 7.70 -2.66 -7.13
C PRO A 121 7.48 -3.92 -6.29
N SER A 122 6.51 -3.87 -5.40
CA SER A 122 6.08 -5.02 -4.60
C SER A 122 4.63 -4.86 -4.17
N PHE A 123 3.98 -5.96 -3.82
CA PHE A 123 2.77 -5.93 -3.02
C PHE A 123 3.14 -6.09 -1.55
N PHE A 124 2.67 -5.17 -0.71
CA PHE A 124 2.71 -5.31 0.74
C PHE A 124 1.40 -5.95 1.19
N GLN A 125 1.47 -7.23 1.54
CA GLN A 125 0.33 -8.05 1.90
C GLN A 125 0.08 -8.03 3.40
N PHE A 126 -1.19 -8.02 3.77
CA PHE A 126 -1.66 -8.19 5.14
C PHE A 126 -2.96 -8.99 5.17
N ASP A 127 -3.22 -9.68 6.29
CA ASP A 127 -4.42 -10.48 6.51
C ASP A 127 -5.38 -9.73 7.44
N GLN A 128 -6.57 -9.40 6.93
CA GLN A 128 -7.66 -8.74 7.65
C GLN A 128 -8.95 -9.05 6.90
N ALA A 129 -10.02 -9.41 7.60
CA ALA A 129 -11.32 -9.67 6.97
C ALA A 129 -12.05 -8.36 6.67
N ILE A 130 -12.14 -7.98 5.39
CA ILE A 130 -12.80 -6.75 4.93
C ILE A 130 -13.69 -7.10 3.73
N CYS A 131 -14.99 -6.81 3.83
CA CYS A 131 -15.96 -7.07 2.76
C CYS A 131 -15.87 -8.50 2.16
N LEU A 132 -15.74 -9.52 3.02
CA LEU A 132 -15.60 -10.96 2.68
C LEU A 132 -14.28 -11.36 2.00
N VAL A 133 -13.32 -10.43 1.89
CA VAL A 133 -11.94 -10.71 1.47
C VAL A 133 -11.07 -10.77 2.72
N ASN A 134 -10.23 -11.80 2.85
CA ASN A 134 -9.41 -12.02 4.06
C ASN A 134 -7.96 -11.53 3.93
N ARG A 135 -7.54 -11.17 2.72
CA ARG A 135 -6.14 -10.87 2.40
C ARG A 135 -6.07 -9.73 1.41
N HIS A 136 -5.40 -8.67 1.83
CA HIS A 136 -5.31 -7.43 1.09
C HIS A 136 -3.85 -7.12 0.76
N LYS A 137 -3.66 -6.20 -0.19
CA LYS A 137 -2.33 -5.81 -0.66
C LYS A 137 -2.32 -4.32 -0.95
N ASN A 138 -1.48 -3.56 -0.25
CA ASN A 138 -1.04 -2.27 -0.73
C ASN A 138 -0.11 -2.49 -1.93
N ILE A 139 -0.07 -1.53 -2.85
CA ILE A 139 0.92 -1.49 -3.92
C ILE A 139 2.03 -0.56 -3.45
N ILE A 140 3.26 -1.06 -3.42
CA ILE A 140 4.42 -0.24 -3.05
C ILE A 140 5.45 -0.26 -4.17
N ALA A 141 6.19 0.83 -4.29
CA ALA A 141 7.43 0.87 -5.03
C ALA A 141 8.50 1.51 -4.14
N VAL A 142 9.57 0.78 -3.86
CA VAL A 142 10.61 1.19 -2.93
C VAL A 142 11.84 1.63 -3.72
N LEU A 143 12.24 2.89 -3.58
CA LEU A 143 13.48 3.42 -4.12
C LEU A 143 14.53 3.40 -3.02
N PRO A 144 15.56 2.54 -3.10
CA PRO A 144 16.61 2.46 -2.09
C PRO A 144 17.37 3.78 -1.96
N GLY A 145 17.61 4.20 -0.71
CA GLY A 145 18.51 5.30 -0.38
C GLY A 145 19.98 4.93 -0.56
N ILE A 146 20.84 5.94 -0.67
CA ILE A 146 22.29 5.74 -0.75
C ILE A 146 22.97 5.74 0.63
N ASP A 147 22.26 6.16 1.68
CA ASP A 147 22.73 6.15 3.06
C ASP A 147 21.92 5.14 3.89
N THR A 148 22.56 4.06 4.33
CA THR A 148 21.96 3.04 5.19
C THR A 148 22.30 3.22 6.67
N THR A 149 23.09 4.24 7.02
CA THR A 149 23.36 4.60 8.42
C THR A 149 22.16 5.27 9.07
N ASP A 150 21.37 5.99 8.26
CA ASP A 150 20.06 6.53 8.65
C ASP A 150 18.93 5.71 8.04
N LYS A 151 18.26 4.94 8.90
CA LYS A 151 17.20 3.99 8.50
C LYS A 151 15.84 4.64 8.24
N ARG A 152 15.72 5.96 8.41
CA ARG A 152 14.45 6.64 8.16
C ARG A 152 14.05 6.50 6.70
N ILE A 153 12.76 6.25 6.50
CA ILE A 153 12.15 6.23 5.17
C ILE A 153 11.31 7.49 4.96
N VAL A 154 11.19 7.91 3.71
CA VAL A 154 10.20 8.90 3.29
C VAL A 154 9.03 8.16 2.66
N LEU A 155 7.85 8.27 3.27
CA LEU A 155 6.61 7.68 2.74
C LEU A 155 5.84 8.73 1.93
N ILE A 156 5.48 8.38 0.70
CA ILE A 156 4.60 9.18 -0.17
C ILE A 156 3.41 8.30 -0.51
N GLU A 157 2.21 8.69 -0.06
CA GLU A 157 1.04 7.83 -0.11
C GLU A 157 -0.24 8.47 -0.66
N GLY A 158 -1.15 7.60 -1.09
CA GLY A 158 -2.54 7.91 -1.46
C GLY A 158 -3.34 6.61 -1.58
N HIS A 159 -4.62 6.62 -1.24
CA HIS A 159 -5.45 5.42 -1.38
C HIS A 159 -6.05 5.33 -2.78
N MET A 160 -6.32 4.10 -3.21
CA MET A 160 -6.89 3.83 -4.53
C MET A 160 -8.31 3.29 -4.46
N ASP A 161 -8.76 2.78 -3.32
CA ASP A 161 -10.12 2.25 -3.22
C ASP A 161 -11.18 3.34 -3.40
N SER A 162 -12.36 2.91 -3.83
CA SER A 162 -13.52 3.78 -4.02
C SER A 162 -14.79 2.95 -3.85
N ARG A 163 -15.85 3.58 -3.35
CA ARG A 163 -17.12 2.93 -3.08
C ARG A 163 -18.28 3.89 -3.28
N CYS A 164 -19.49 3.33 -3.25
CA CYS A 164 -20.70 4.11 -3.04
C CYS A 164 -21.01 4.21 -1.55
N GLU A 165 -22.20 4.71 -1.21
CA GLU A 165 -22.66 4.87 0.16
C GLU A 165 -22.57 3.56 0.98
N VAL A 166 -22.98 2.43 0.38
CA VAL A 166 -22.92 1.12 1.02
C VAL A 166 -21.48 0.60 1.00
N LEU A 167 -20.94 0.38 2.20
CA LEU A 167 -19.53 0.06 2.47
C LEU A 167 -18.92 -1.01 1.56
N CYS A 168 -19.65 -2.12 1.37
CA CYS A 168 -19.20 -3.30 0.62
C CYS A 168 -20.06 -3.57 -0.62
N ASP A 169 -20.71 -2.56 -1.20
CA ASP A 169 -21.41 -2.71 -2.48
C ASP A 169 -20.39 -2.78 -3.62
N THR A 170 -20.09 -4.00 -4.04
CA THR A 170 -19.14 -4.28 -5.12
C THR A 170 -19.76 -4.17 -6.51
N ALA A 171 -21.08 -4.02 -6.61
CA ALA A 171 -21.80 -3.92 -7.87
C ALA A 171 -21.94 -2.47 -8.34
N CYS A 172 -22.01 -1.51 -7.42
CA CYS A 172 -22.22 -0.10 -7.74
C CYS A 172 -21.09 0.50 -8.61
N LEU A 173 -21.42 1.51 -9.39
CA LEU A 173 -20.43 2.29 -10.15
C LEU A 173 -19.84 3.36 -9.23
N ALA A 174 -18.54 3.30 -8.99
CA ALA A 174 -17.81 4.27 -8.17
C ALA A 174 -16.48 4.60 -8.85
N GLN A 175 -16.48 5.62 -9.70
CA GLN A 175 -15.26 6.00 -10.43
C GLN A 175 -14.20 6.61 -9.53
N GLY A 176 -14.59 7.21 -8.39
CA GLY A 176 -13.67 7.78 -7.38
C GLY A 176 -12.57 8.65 -7.99
N ILE A 177 -12.95 9.63 -8.82
CA ILE A 177 -11.97 10.46 -9.55
C ILE A 177 -11.21 11.35 -8.56
N GLU A 178 -11.94 12.22 -7.87
CA GLU A 178 -11.38 13.13 -6.87
C GLU A 178 -10.97 12.37 -5.61
N ASP A 179 -11.74 11.34 -5.25
CA ASP A 179 -11.55 10.51 -4.07
C ASP A 179 -11.35 9.02 -4.46
N ASN A 180 -10.10 8.55 -4.59
CA ASN A 180 -8.86 9.32 -4.58
C ASN A 180 -7.93 8.91 -5.75
N ALA A 181 -8.49 8.82 -6.95
CA ALA A 181 -7.70 8.57 -8.15
C ALA A 181 -6.71 9.71 -8.44
N THR A 182 -7.02 10.95 -8.05
CA THR A 182 -6.11 12.11 -8.14
C THR A 182 -4.85 11.94 -7.28
N GLY A 183 -4.99 11.57 -6.01
CA GLY A 183 -3.87 11.32 -5.11
C GLY A 183 -3.08 10.07 -5.50
N THR A 184 -3.77 8.99 -5.88
CA THR A 184 -3.10 7.81 -6.47
C THR A 184 -2.27 8.20 -7.70
N ALA A 185 -2.83 8.99 -8.62
CA ALA A 185 -2.12 9.47 -9.81
C ALA A 185 -0.91 10.34 -9.46
N LEU A 186 -1.00 11.18 -8.42
CA LEU A 186 0.11 11.99 -7.94
C LEU A 186 1.27 11.11 -7.43
N VAL A 187 0.99 10.10 -6.59
CA VAL A 187 2.02 9.16 -6.11
C VAL A 187 2.67 8.43 -7.29
N MET A 188 1.87 8.01 -8.27
CA MET A 188 2.39 7.36 -9.49
C MET A 188 3.30 8.28 -10.31
N GLU A 189 2.93 9.55 -10.48
CA GLU A 189 3.73 10.53 -11.21
C GLU A 189 5.02 10.88 -10.46
N LEU A 190 4.94 11.03 -9.14
CA LEU A 190 6.13 11.23 -8.30
C LEU A 190 7.06 10.02 -8.39
N ALA A 191 6.56 8.79 -8.33
CA ALA A 191 7.38 7.59 -8.52
C ALA A 191 8.10 7.61 -9.89
N ARG A 192 7.39 7.95 -10.97
CA ARG A 192 7.94 8.04 -12.34
C ARG A 192 9.07 9.07 -12.46
N VAL A 193 8.90 10.23 -11.83
CA VAL A 193 9.84 11.35 -11.95
C VAL A 193 11.00 11.20 -10.97
N MET A 194 10.71 10.84 -9.73
CA MET A 194 11.68 10.77 -8.65
C MET A 194 12.61 9.56 -8.77
N SER A 195 12.17 8.45 -9.38
CA SER A 195 13.00 7.25 -9.60
C SER A 195 14.23 7.49 -10.48
N ARG A 196 14.35 8.66 -11.11
CA ARG A 196 15.50 9.08 -11.92
C ARG A 196 16.68 9.59 -11.10
N TYR A 197 16.46 9.88 -9.82
CA TYR A 197 17.46 10.51 -8.94
C TYR A 197 17.93 9.53 -7.84
N SER A 198 18.91 9.99 -7.06
CA SER A 198 19.44 9.29 -5.89
C SER A 198 19.19 10.14 -4.64
N TYR A 199 18.69 9.53 -3.58
CA TYR A 199 18.36 10.20 -2.32
C TYR A 199 19.12 9.54 -1.18
N ASN A 200 19.41 10.29 -0.12
CA ASN A 200 20.03 9.71 1.08
C ASN A 200 19.12 8.67 1.71
N HIS A 201 17.84 9.00 1.88
CA HIS A 201 16.84 8.11 2.47
C HIS A 201 16.13 7.25 1.44
N THR A 202 15.74 6.05 1.84
CA THR A 202 14.81 5.20 1.10
C THR A 202 13.47 5.91 0.96
N ILE A 203 12.88 5.90 -0.23
CA ILE A 203 11.55 6.44 -0.50
C ILE A 203 10.59 5.30 -0.80
N VAL A 204 9.45 5.27 -0.13
CA VAL A 204 8.37 4.33 -0.37
C VAL A 204 7.20 5.08 -1.00
N PHE A 205 6.90 4.76 -2.26
CA PHE A 205 5.69 5.20 -2.94
C PHE A 205 4.60 4.16 -2.68
N MET A 206 3.60 4.50 -1.88
CA MET A 206 2.58 3.56 -1.43
C MET A 206 1.19 3.95 -1.94
N ILE A 207 0.53 3.00 -2.56
CA ILE A 207 -0.89 3.07 -2.86
C ILE A 207 -1.63 2.14 -1.91
N THR A 208 -2.40 2.73 -1.00
CA THR A 208 -3.11 1.99 0.04
C THR A 208 -4.41 1.39 -0.51
N THR A 209 -4.80 0.26 0.10
CA THR A 209 -6.12 -0.37 -0.06
C THR A 209 -6.95 -0.12 1.19
N SER A 210 -8.27 -0.24 1.06
CA SER A 210 -9.18 -0.30 2.21
C SER A 210 -9.21 0.95 3.08
N GLU A 211 -8.92 2.12 2.52
CA GLU A 211 -9.10 3.39 3.21
C GLU A 211 -10.58 3.57 3.55
N GLU A 212 -11.45 3.29 2.58
CA GLU A 212 -12.88 3.54 2.65
C GLU A 212 -13.62 2.58 3.55
N GLN A 213 -12.94 1.51 3.98
CA GLN A 213 -13.46 0.53 4.93
C GLN A 213 -12.94 0.75 6.34
N GLY A 214 -12.09 1.76 6.56
CA GLY A 214 -11.55 2.10 7.88
C GLY A 214 -10.03 2.14 7.93
N LEU A 215 -9.37 2.68 6.91
CA LEU A 215 -7.90 2.91 6.88
C LEU A 215 -7.03 1.66 6.96
N TYR A 216 -7.59 0.46 6.74
CA TYR A 216 -6.92 -0.80 7.06
C TYR A 216 -5.57 -0.99 6.33
N GLY A 217 -5.44 -0.52 5.09
CA GLY A 217 -4.15 -0.60 4.39
C GLY A 217 -3.08 0.29 5.00
N ALA A 218 -3.43 1.50 5.44
CA ALA A 218 -2.50 2.41 6.10
C ALA A 218 -2.14 1.90 7.50
N GLU A 219 -3.15 1.45 8.27
CA GLU A 219 -2.96 0.86 9.59
C GLU A 219 -2.04 -0.37 9.55
N ALA A 220 -2.26 -1.27 8.59
CA ALA A 220 -1.39 -2.44 8.41
C ALA A 220 0.08 -2.06 8.13
N PHE A 221 0.33 -1.00 7.36
CA PHE A 221 1.70 -0.53 7.12
C PHE A 221 2.31 0.16 8.35
N ALA A 222 1.51 0.92 9.10
CA ALA A 222 1.93 1.55 10.35
C ALA A 222 2.28 0.51 11.44
N ASP A 223 1.48 -0.56 11.55
CA ASP A 223 1.76 -1.69 12.43
C ASP A 223 3.06 -2.41 12.03
N TYR A 224 3.26 -2.63 10.73
CA TYR A 224 4.51 -3.19 10.21
C TYR A 224 5.71 -2.32 10.59
N ALA A 225 5.63 -1.00 10.39
CA ALA A 225 6.70 -0.08 10.74
C ALA A 225 6.99 -0.11 12.26
N THR A 226 5.95 -0.11 13.09
CA THR A 226 6.08 -0.22 14.56
C THR A 226 6.76 -1.54 14.96
N LEU A 227 6.42 -2.64 14.30
CA LEU A 227 6.97 -3.97 14.57
C LEU A 227 8.44 -4.11 14.15
N LYS A 228 8.84 -3.45 13.05
CA LYS A 228 10.18 -3.59 12.47
C LYS A 228 11.19 -2.54 12.95
N GLY A 229 10.71 -1.46 13.58
CA GLY A 229 11.54 -0.35 14.06
C GLY A 229 12.05 0.51 12.92
#